data_AF-A0A3R6RU06-F1
#
_entry.id   AF-A0A3R6RU06-F1
#
_cell.length_a   1.000
_cell.length_b   1.000
_cell.length_c   1.000
_cell.angle_alpha   90.00
_cell.angle_beta   90.00
_cell.angle_gamma   90.00
#
_symmetry.space_group_name_H-M   'P 1'
#
loop_
_entity.id
_entity.type
_entity.pdbx_description
1 polymer ?
#
loop_
_entity_poly.entity_id
_entity_poly.type
_entity_poly.pdbx_seq_one_letter_code
_entity_poly.pdbx_strand_id
1 'polypeptide(L)'
;MDALHGEIERLRHKKESDGKLSLRDERKLKGYKKLLGERLGAAVIYPEDRQPVPVRRHQLVAFGMKHIDRMLKGNDAVHPDGRLYHLMHAIFDFKVDAATVKRYYYMSEDAEELGK
;
A
#
# COMPACT_ATOMS: atom_id res chain seq x y z
N MET A 1 -13.88 20.05 -2.70
CA MET A 1 -13.13 18.84 -2.32
C MET A 1 -12.42 19.04 -0.98
N ASP A 2 -11.91 20.24 -0.75
CA ASP A 2 -11.15 20.65 0.44
C ASP A 2 -11.92 20.46 1.76
N ALA A 3 -13.21 20.77 1.79
CA ALA A 3 -14.03 20.54 3.00
C ALA A 3 -14.16 19.05 3.37
N LEU A 4 -14.21 18.15 2.38
CA LEU A 4 -14.29 16.70 2.62
C LEU A 4 -12.94 16.17 3.12
N HIS A 5 -11.85 16.60 2.48
CA HIS A 5 -10.51 16.22 2.89
C HIS A 5 -10.18 16.74 4.31
N GLY A 6 -10.47 18.02 4.60
CA GLY A 6 -10.24 18.60 5.93
C GLY A 6 -11.02 17.90 7.03
N GLU A 7 -12.25 17.45 6.76
CA GLU A 7 -13.04 16.69 7.72
C GLU A 7 -12.50 15.27 7.94
N ILE A 8 -11.93 14.64 6.90
CA ILE A 8 -11.21 13.37 7.05
C ILE A 8 -9.97 13.56 7.93
N GLU A 9 -9.13 14.56 7.65
CA GLU A 9 -7.93 14.86 8.43
C GLU A 9 -8.27 15.17 9.89
N ARG A 10 -9.33 15.94 10.15
CA ARG A 10 -9.81 16.23 11.51
C ARG A 10 -10.16 14.95 12.27
N LEU A 11 -10.88 14.02 11.64
CA LEU A 11 -11.26 12.76 12.27
C LEU A 11 -10.05 11.83 12.46
N ARG A 12 -9.10 11.82 11.52
CA ARG A 12 -7.85 11.06 11.63
C ARG A 12 -7.00 11.56 12.79
N HIS A 13 -6.78 12.87 12.88
CA HIS A 13 -6.04 13.47 14.00
C HIS A 13 -6.73 13.25 15.35
N LYS A 14 -8.06 13.33 15.41
CA LYS A 14 -8.81 12.98 16.62
C LYS A 14 -8.57 11.52 17.03
N LYS A 15 -8.55 10.59 16.07
CA LYS A 15 -8.24 9.18 16.35
C LYS A 15 -6.83 9.01 16.90
N GLU A 16 -5.87 9.75 16.33
CA GLU A 16 -4.47 9.75 16.71
C GLU A 16 -4.27 10.34 18.12
N SER A 17 -4.94 11.44 18.45
CA SER A 17 -4.87 12.07 19.77
C SER A 17 -5.54 11.26 20.87
N ASP A 18 -6.75 10.76 20.60
CA ASP A 18 -7.61 10.14 21.62
C ASP A 18 -7.40 8.61 21.68
N GLY A 19 -6.58 8.05 20.79
CA GLY A 19 -6.35 6.62 20.60
C GLY A 19 -7.52 5.84 19.98
N LYS A 20 -8.75 6.38 20.05
CA LYS A 20 -9.96 5.80 19.47
C LYS A 20 -10.95 6.86 19.04
N LEU A 21 -11.75 6.54 18.03
CA LEU A 21 -12.92 7.34 17.66
C LEU A 21 -14.18 6.76 18.28
N SER A 22 -15.21 7.60 18.40
CA SER A 22 -16.56 7.09 18.66
C SER A 22 -17.02 6.24 17.48
N LEU A 23 -17.87 5.23 17.71
CA LEU A 23 -18.43 4.39 16.63
C LEU A 23 -19.11 5.22 15.52
N ARG A 24 -19.73 6.35 15.89
CA ARG A 24 -20.33 7.29 14.95
C ARG A 24 -19.28 7.95 14.07
N ASP A 25 -18.19 8.43 14.67
CA ASP A 25 -17.09 9.07 13.98
C ASP A 25 -16.32 8.09 13.10
N GLU A 26 -16.17 6.82 13.51
CA GLU A 26 -15.56 5.78 12.68
C GLU A 26 -16.39 5.50 11.41
N ARG A 27 -17.72 5.36 11.55
CA ARG A 27 -18.62 5.20 10.41
C ARG A 27 -18.55 6.41 9.48
N LYS A 28 -18.50 7.62 10.05
CA LYS A 28 -18.37 8.88 9.32
C LYS A 28 -17.05 8.93 8.53
N LEU A 29 -15.94 8.61 9.18
CA LEU A 29 -14.61 8.56 8.57
C LEU A 29 -14.58 7.54 7.41
N LYS A 30 -15.09 6.33 7.62
CA LYS A 30 -15.17 5.31 6.55
C LYS A 30 -16.01 5.79 5.36
N GLY A 31 -17.17 6.41 5.63
CA GLY A 31 -18.02 6.98 4.59
C GLY A 31 -17.34 8.09 3.79
N TYR A 32 -16.61 8.98 4.47
CA TYR A 32 -15.88 10.05 3.80
C TYR A 32 -14.69 9.58 2.99
N LYS A 33 -13.90 8.62 3.48
CA LYS A 33 -12.83 7.99 2.69
C LYS A 33 -13.39 7.37 1.41
N LYS A 34 -14.53 6.65 1.52
CA LYS A 34 -15.21 6.06 0.35
C LYS A 34 -15.67 7.13 -0.65
N LEU A 35 -16.39 8.15 -0.18
CA LEU A 35 -16.87 9.25 -1.03
C LEU A 35 -15.73 9.99 -1.72
N LEU A 36 -14.61 10.19 -1.01
CA LEU A 36 -13.42 10.80 -1.60
C LEU A 36 -12.84 9.93 -2.72
N GLY A 37 -12.74 8.62 -2.51
CA GLY A 37 -12.29 7.70 -3.55
C GLY A 37 -13.21 7.65 -4.77
N GLU A 38 -14.54 7.64 -4.55
CA GLU A 38 -15.54 7.73 -5.63
C GLU A 38 -15.39 9.02 -6.44
N ARG A 39 -15.15 10.17 -5.79
CA ARG A 39 -14.97 11.45 -6.48
C ARG A 39 -13.66 11.56 -7.24
N LEU A 40 -12.60 10.92 -6.73
CA LEU A 40 -11.29 10.91 -7.40
C LEU A 40 -11.20 9.82 -8.47
N GLY A 41 -12.17 8.90 -8.54
CA GLY A 41 -12.07 7.71 -9.40
C GLY A 41 -10.91 6.80 -9.01
N ALA A 42 -10.45 6.86 -7.76
CA ALA A 42 -9.24 6.18 -7.30
C ALA A 42 -9.39 5.69 -5.85
N ALA A 43 -8.65 4.64 -5.50
CA ALA A 43 -8.54 4.23 -4.10
C ALA A 43 -7.72 5.28 -3.33
N VAL A 44 -8.25 5.74 -2.20
CA VAL A 44 -7.54 6.63 -1.28
C VAL A 44 -7.14 5.82 -0.05
N ILE A 45 -5.84 5.68 0.15
CA ILE A 45 -5.26 4.89 1.24
C ILE A 45 -4.47 5.83 2.11
N TYR A 46 -4.84 5.92 3.39
CA TYR A 46 -4.08 6.64 4.38
C TYR A 46 -3.09 5.70 5.09
N PRO A 47 -2.00 6.21 5.70
CA PRO A 47 -1.02 5.38 6.39
C PRO A 47 -1.63 4.36 7.36
N GLU A 48 -2.66 4.74 8.12
CA GLU A 48 -3.34 3.85 9.06
C GLU A 48 -4.26 2.80 8.41
N ASP A 49 -4.57 2.94 7.12
CA ASP A 49 -5.35 1.96 6.36
C ASP A 49 -4.43 0.90 5.71
N ARG A 50 -3.11 1.09 5.77
CA ARG A 50 -2.15 0.16 5.18
C ARG A 50 -2.23 -1.20 5.86
N GLN A 51 -2.07 -2.25 5.06
CA GLN A 51 -2.11 -3.61 5.56
C GLN A 51 -0.73 -4.00 6.13
N PRO A 52 -0.63 -4.39 7.41
CA PRO A 52 0.63 -4.81 7.98
C PRO A 52 1.05 -6.14 7.36
N VAL A 53 2.27 -6.20 6.84
CA VAL A 53 2.83 -7.44 6.29
C VAL A 53 3.78 -8.06 7.33
N PRO A 54 3.55 -9.31 7.77
CA PRO A 54 4.50 -10.01 8.63
C PRO A 54 5.83 -10.23 7.92
N VAL A 55 6.96 -10.16 8.67
CA VAL A 55 8.32 -10.30 8.11
C VAL A 55 8.47 -11.54 7.24
N ARG A 56 7.95 -12.70 7.68
CA ARG A 56 7.94 -13.96 6.95
C ARG A 56 7.25 -13.93 5.57
N ARG A 57 6.47 -12.88 5.26
CA ARG A 57 5.74 -12.72 3.99
C ARG A 57 6.31 -11.60 3.12
N HIS A 58 7.30 -10.84 3.58
CA HIS A 58 7.82 -9.68 2.84
C HIS A 58 8.34 -10.05 1.46
N GLN A 59 9.18 -11.10 1.39
CA GLN A 59 9.72 -11.62 0.15
C GLN A 59 8.61 -12.12 -0.80
N LEU A 60 7.65 -12.89 -0.28
CA LEU A 60 6.53 -13.41 -1.08
C LEU A 60 5.68 -12.28 -1.68
N VAL A 61 5.40 -11.22 -0.92
CA VAL A 61 4.65 -10.07 -1.42
C VAL A 61 5.46 -9.33 -2.50
N ALA A 62 6.77 -9.12 -2.27
CA ALA A 62 7.63 -8.45 -3.25
C ALA A 62 7.73 -9.24 -4.58
N PHE A 63 7.93 -10.56 -4.52
CA PHE A 63 7.96 -11.42 -5.70
C PHE A 63 6.60 -11.50 -6.39
N GLY A 64 5.51 -11.60 -5.63
CA GLY A 64 4.16 -11.54 -6.19
C GLY A 64 3.92 -10.25 -6.98
N MET A 65 4.35 -9.10 -6.46
CA MET A 65 4.20 -7.82 -7.18
C MET A 65 5.10 -7.72 -8.40
N LYS A 66 6.33 -8.23 -8.33
CA LYS A 66 7.23 -8.36 -9.48
C LYS A 66 6.59 -9.22 -10.58
N HIS A 67 5.95 -10.32 -10.21
CA HIS A 67 5.26 -11.20 -11.16
C HIS A 67 4.08 -10.51 -11.84
N ILE A 68 3.20 -9.84 -11.08
CA ILE A 68 2.09 -9.07 -11.64
C ILE A 68 2.60 -7.96 -12.56
N ASP A 69 3.66 -7.25 -12.16
CA ASP A 69 4.23 -6.16 -12.94
C ASP A 69 4.71 -6.62 -14.33
N ARG A 70 5.32 -7.82 -14.40
CA ARG A 70 5.71 -8.46 -15.67
C ARG A 70 4.50 -8.91 -16.48
N MET A 71 3.51 -9.54 -15.86
CA MET A 71 2.29 -9.95 -16.56
C MET A 71 1.59 -8.77 -17.25
N LEU A 72 1.55 -7.61 -16.59
CA LEU A 72 0.93 -6.40 -17.14
C LEU A 72 1.72 -5.78 -18.30
N LYS A 73 3.03 -6.05 -18.40
CA LYS A 73 3.94 -5.48 -19.42
C LYS A 73 4.30 -6.45 -20.53
N GLY A 74 3.93 -7.71 -20.40
CA GLY A 74 4.39 -8.80 -21.27
C GLY A 74 5.76 -9.32 -20.86
N ASN A 75 6.09 -10.52 -21.35
CA ASN A 75 7.33 -11.23 -21.03
C ASN A 75 8.61 -10.54 -21.54
N ASP A 76 8.49 -9.49 -22.35
CA ASP A 76 9.63 -8.76 -22.94
C ASP A 76 10.32 -7.83 -21.91
N ALA A 77 9.69 -7.58 -20.75
CA ALA A 77 10.27 -6.75 -19.71
C ALA A 77 11.21 -7.56 -18.79
N VAL A 78 12.53 -7.45 -19.04
CA VAL A 78 13.58 -8.08 -18.23
C VAL A 78 13.55 -7.60 -16.76
N HIS A 79 13.18 -6.33 -16.53
CA HIS A 79 13.09 -5.73 -15.20
C HIS A 79 11.80 -4.93 -14.98
N PRO A 80 11.26 -4.96 -13.75
CA PRO A 80 10.17 -4.07 -13.36
C PRO A 80 10.53 -2.59 -13.52
N ASP A 81 9.55 -1.73 -13.82
CA ASP A 81 9.77 -0.27 -13.90
C ASP A 81 9.58 0.45 -12.55
N GLY A 82 9.20 -0.30 -11.52
CA GLY A 82 8.99 0.20 -10.18
C GLY A 82 7.63 0.82 -9.89
N ARG A 83 6.73 0.96 -10.87
CA ARG A 83 5.39 1.53 -10.62
C ARG A 83 4.61 0.70 -9.62
N LEU A 84 4.58 -0.63 -9.80
CA LEU A 84 3.92 -1.53 -8.86
C LEU A 84 4.62 -1.60 -7.50
N TYR A 85 5.94 -1.43 -7.46
CA TYR A 85 6.70 -1.33 -6.21
C TYR A 85 6.28 -0.11 -5.38
N HIS A 86 6.10 1.05 -6.02
CA HIS A 86 5.61 2.24 -5.32
C HIS A 86 4.17 2.07 -4.83
N LEU A 87 3.31 1.44 -5.64
CA LEU A 87 1.94 1.12 -5.24
C LEU A 87 1.90 0.14 -4.06
N MET A 88 2.77 -0.86 -4.05
CA MET A 88 2.92 -1.81 -2.95
C MET A 88 3.24 -1.08 -1.63
N HIS A 89 4.13 -0.08 -1.63
CA HIS A 89 4.42 0.73 -0.44
C HIS A 89 3.29 1.70 -0.04
N ALA A 90 2.41 2.05 -0.98
CA ALA A 90 1.21 2.82 -0.66
C ALA A 90 0.16 1.97 0.07
N ILE A 91 0.09 0.67 -0.23
CA ILE A 91 -0.91 -0.29 0.29
C ILE A 91 -0.44 -1.01 1.55
N PHE A 92 0.82 -1.41 1.60
CA PHE A 92 1.35 -2.28 2.64
C PHE A 92 2.27 -1.54 3.61
N ASP A 93 2.16 -1.90 4.88
CA ASP A 93 3.07 -1.46 5.92
C ASP A 93 4.09 -2.58 6.21
N PHE A 94 5.32 -2.35 5.74
CA PHE A 94 6.45 -3.27 5.94
C PHE A 94 7.27 -2.80 7.14
N LYS A 95 7.53 -3.69 8.09
CA LYS A 95 8.38 -3.40 9.25
C LYS A 95 9.88 -3.33 8.96
N VAL A 96 10.31 -3.70 7.75
CA VAL A 96 11.72 -3.66 7.32
C VAL A 96 11.99 -2.41 6.49
N ASP A 97 13.25 -2.06 6.30
CA ASP A 97 13.62 -0.94 5.46
C ASP A 97 13.16 -1.12 4.00
N ALA A 98 12.92 -0.01 3.32
CA ALA A 98 12.49 -0.01 1.93
C ALA A 98 13.54 -0.63 0.99
N ALA A 99 14.83 -0.57 1.35
CA ALA A 99 15.93 -1.11 0.54
C ALA A 99 15.88 -2.64 0.45
N THR A 100 15.48 -3.31 1.53
CA THR A 100 15.35 -4.76 1.63
C THR A 100 14.19 -5.24 0.78
N VAL A 101 13.03 -4.59 0.86
CA VAL A 101 11.88 -4.92 0.00
C VAL A 101 12.22 -4.64 -1.47
N LYS A 102 12.91 -3.54 -1.75
CA LYS A 102 13.40 -3.19 -3.10
C LYS A 102 14.32 -4.27 -3.65
N ARG A 103 15.25 -4.78 -2.84
CA ARG A 103 16.16 -5.86 -3.22
C ARG A 103 15.41 -7.09 -3.69
N TYR A 104 14.36 -7.52 -2.98
CA TYR A 104 13.54 -8.65 -3.42
C TYR A 104 12.75 -8.33 -4.68
N TYR A 105 12.15 -7.15 -4.77
CA TYR A 105 11.34 -6.77 -5.94
C TYR A 105 12.15 -6.72 -7.25
N TYR A 106 13.41 -6.29 -7.21
CA TYR A 106 14.29 -6.20 -8.38
C TYR A 106 15.27 -7.37 -8.52
N MET A 107 15.17 -8.40 -7.68
CA MET A 107 16.01 -9.60 -7.75
C MET A 107 15.81 -10.31 -9.10
N SER A 108 16.87 -10.84 -9.71
CA SER A 108 16.75 -11.66 -10.93
C SER A 108 15.98 -12.97 -10.67
N GLU A 109 15.49 -13.63 -11.72
CA GLU A 109 14.80 -14.92 -11.57
C GLU A 109 15.74 -16.01 -11.06
N ASP A 110 16.95 -16.10 -11.62
CA ASP A 110 17.97 -17.06 -11.16
C ASP A 110 18.27 -16.89 -9.66
N ALA A 111 18.40 -15.64 -9.19
CA ALA A 111 18.65 -15.36 -7.79
C ALA A 111 17.42 -15.60 -6.89
N GLU A 112 16.21 -15.54 -7.45
CA GLU A 112 14.97 -15.90 -6.76
C GLU A 112 14.83 -17.42 -6.63
N GLU A 113 15.18 -18.20 -7.66
CA GLU A 113 15.15 -19.67 -7.64
C GLU A 113 16.22 -20.27 -6.72
N LEU A 114 17.43 -19.70 -6.72
CA LEU A 114 18.53 -20.10 -5.83
C LEU A 114 18.29 -19.75 -4.35
N GLY A 115 17.32 -18.88 -4.06
CA GLY A 115 16.97 -18.43 -2.71
C GLY A 115 15.72 -19.06 -2.11
N LYS A 116 15.10 -20.03 -2.79
CA LYS A 116 13.98 -20.86 -2.32
C LYS A 116 14.48 -22.17 -1.74
#